data_AF-A0A4V1SG72-F1
#
_entry.id   AF-A0A4V1SG72-F1
#
_cell.length_a   1.000
_cell.length_b   1.000
_cell.length_c   1.000
_cell.angle_alpha   90.00
_cell.angle_beta   90.00
_cell.angle_gamma   90.00
#
_symmetry.space_group_name_H-M   'P 1'
#
loop_
_entity.id
_entity.type
_entity.pdbx_description
1 polymer ?
#
loop_
_entity_poly.entity_id
_entity_poly.type
_entity_poly.pdbx_seq_one_letter_code
_entity_poly.pdbx_strand_id
1 'polypeptide(L)'
;MLGPILLLAASPSDCTEFQGIGYAAGYTPSVARQGETIELVPMSVRFHGGPTEPVPLECATDWEVKGEGVKLLPGGKIKIRADAVPGTQINYSGHIGGKGGGRGYGAFTIIGAQQKVLSGTFIVRTQQRCHTPKIAEMRFSSNGFYTYTLPADMVESMVSGSGTYRWDGDTGKIELGGTSEPFEALKTGTAKWVDGTLVLEGIDPAGSSASCQITLGGG
;
A
#
# COMPACT_ATOMS: atom_id res chain seq x y z
N MET A 1 -13.63 44.80 -32.58
CA MET A 1 -13.30 43.48 -33.17
C MET A 1 -12.29 42.81 -32.25
N LEU A 2 -12.74 41.87 -31.42
CA LEU A 2 -11.88 41.04 -30.55
C LEU A 2 -11.71 39.70 -31.27
N GLY A 3 -10.47 39.39 -31.66
CA GLY A 3 -10.13 38.12 -32.31
C GLY A 3 -10.18 36.95 -31.32
N PRO A 4 -10.47 35.73 -31.79
CA PRO A 4 -10.56 34.56 -30.93
C PRO A 4 -9.16 34.16 -30.45
N ILE A 5 -9.00 34.07 -29.13
CA ILE A 5 -7.85 33.43 -28.49
C ILE A 5 -8.00 31.92 -28.74
N LEU A 6 -7.21 31.38 -29.67
CA LEU A 6 -7.02 29.94 -29.76
C LEU A 6 -6.34 29.47 -28.47
N LEU A 7 -7.08 28.79 -27.60
CA LEU A 7 -6.45 27.92 -26.60
C LEU A 7 -5.76 26.79 -27.37
N LEU A 8 -4.43 26.80 -27.37
CA LEU A 8 -3.62 25.65 -27.76
C LEU A 8 -4.02 24.47 -26.86
N ALA A 9 -4.72 23.50 -27.43
CA ALA A 9 -4.91 22.21 -26.78
C ALA A 9 -3.52 21.61 -26.56
N ALA A 10 -3.19 21.28 -25.31
CA ALA A 10 -1.98 20.53 -25.01
C ALA A 10 -1.99 19.23 -25.83
N SER A 11 -0.94 19.00 -26.61
CA SER A 11 -0.74 17.72 -27.30
C SER A 11 -0.86 16.59 -26.27
N PRO A 12 -1.57 15.48 -26.58
CA PRO A 12 -1.59 14.34 -25.68
C PRO A 12 -0.15 13.94 -25.39
N SER A 13 0.20 13.84 -24.11
CA SER A 13 1.51 13.40 -23.63
C SER A 13 1.86 12.09 -24.32
N ASP A 14 3.06 12.00 -24.90
CA ASP A 14 3.54 10.75 -25.47
C ASP A 14 3.82 9.76 -24.32
N CYS A 15 2.89 8.84 -24.11
CA CYS A 15 2.95 7.85 -23.04
C CYS A 15 3.72 6.58 -23.43
N THR A 16 4.38 6.58 -24.59
CA THR A 16 5.05 5.39 -25.14
C THR A 16 6.18 4.88 -24.24
N GLU A 17 6.87 5.75 -23.50
CA GLU A 17 7.92 5.36 -22.56
C GLU A 17 7.43 4.51 -21.39
N PHE A 18 6.13 4.59 -21.07
CA PHE A 18 5.47 3.83 -19.99
C PHE A 18 4.83 2.54 -20.48
N GLN A 19 5.01 2.20 -21.76
CA GLN A 19 4.60 0.89 -22.27
C GLN A 19 5.50 -0.18 -21.64
N GLY A 20 4.89 -1.08 -20.89
CA GLY A 20 5.56 -2.13 -20.15
C GLY A 20 4.92 -3.49 -20.37
N ILE A 21 5.54 -4.51 -19.77
CA ILE A 21 5.06 -5.90 -19.84
C ILE A 21 3.92 -6.18 -18.85
N GLY A 22 3.65 -5.26 -17.92
CA GLY A 22 2.60 -5.38 -16.91
C GLY A 22 2.25 -4.03 -16.30
N TYR A 23 1.07 -3.95 -15.70
CA TYR A 23 0.53 -2.73 -15.12
C TYR A 23 -0.16 -3.03 -13.79
N ALA A 24 -0.07 -2.09 -12.86
CA ALA A 24 -0.76 -2.13 -11.59
C ALA A 24 -1.38 -0.77 -11.30
N ALA A 25 -2.38 -0.74 -10.42
CA ALA A 25 -2.98 0.51 -9.97
C ALA A 25 -2.88 0.59 -8.45
N GLY A 26 -2.14 1.57 -7.95
CA GLY A 26 -2.03 1.91 -6.53
C GLY A 26 -3.01 3.01 -6.15
N TYR A 27 -2.93 3.48 -4.90
CA TYR A 27 -3.69 4.63 -4.43
C TYR A 27 -2.95 5.39 -3.33
N THR A 28 -3.28 6.67 -3.18
CA THR A 28 -2.79 7.54 -2.10
C THR A 28 -3.92 8.40 -1.53
N PRO A 29 -4.00 8.63 -0.19
CA PRO A 29 -3.17 8.03 0.86
C PRO A 29 -3.33 6.51 0.94
N SER A 30 -2.35 5.82 1.54
CA SER A 30 -2.29 4.34 1.65
C SER A 30 -3.36 3.72 2.56
N VAL A 31 -4.15 4.55 3.24
CA VAL A 31 -5.28 4.17 4.08
C VAL A 31 -6.54 4.84 3.53
N ALA A 32 -7.44 4.05 2.96
CA ALA A 32 -8.66 4.53 2.33
C ALA A 32 -9.80 4.65 3.36
N ARG A 33 -9.98 5.84 3.98
CA ARG A 33 -10.98 6.01 5.05
C ARG A 33 -12.34 6.46 4.54
N GLN A 34 -13.39 6.13 5.30
CA GLN A 34 -14.72 6.72 5.16
C GLN A 34 -14.65 8.25 5.07
N GLY A 35 -15.38 8.83 4.11
CA GLY A 35 -15.47 10.27 3.93
C GLY A 35 -14.29 10.91 3.20
N GLU A 36 -13.19 10.20 2.98
CA GLU A 36 -12.00 10.72 2.31
C GLU A 36 -12.11 10.62 0.78
N THR A 37 -11.14 11.22 0.10
CA THR A 37 -10.90 11.03 -1.33
C THR A 37 -9.50 10.51 -1.50
N ILE A 38 -9.38 9.39 -2.21
CA ILE A 38 -8.09 8.83 -2.59
C ILE A 38 -7.82 9.12 -4.06
N GLU A 39 -6.56 9.17 -4.44
CA GLU A 39 -6.10 9.34 -5.81
C GLU A 39 -5.47 8.03 -6.28
N LEU A 40 -5.87 7.56 -7.46
CA LEU A 40 -5.31 6.37 -8.08
C LEU A 40 -3.95 6.71 -8.69
N VAL A 41 -2.97 5.84 -8.40
CA VAL A 41 -1.61 5.98 -8.89
C VAL A 41 -1.39 4.89 -9.93
N PRO A 42 -1.36 5.21 -11.24
CA PRO A 42 -1.07 4.22 -12.26
C PRO A 42 0.40 3.82 -12.17
N MET A 43 0.69 2.54 -12.36
CA MET A 43 2.03 2.01 -12.27
C MET A 43 2.34 1.05 -13.41
N SER A 44 3.57 1.08 -13.90
CA SER A 44 4.09 0.16 -14.91
C SER A 44 5.10 -0.81 -14.29
N VAL A 45 5.12 -2.04 -14.80
CA VAL A 45 6.11 -3.07 -14.48
C VAL A 45 7.02 -3.22 -15.69
N ARG A 46 8.28 -2.81 -15.57
CA ARG A 46 9.22 -2.79 -16.70
C ARG A 46 9.74 -4.17 -17.10
N PHE A 47 9.87 -5.10 -16.16
CA PHE A 47 10.34 -6.47 -16.41
C PHE A 47 9.70 -7.48 -15.44
N HIS A 48 9.73 -8.77 -15.75
CA HIS A 48 8.98 -9.78 -15.00
C HIS A 48 9.46 -9.85 -13.54
N GLY A 49 8.55 -9.58 -12.60
CA GLY A 49 8.88 -9.54 -11.17
C GLY A 49 9.65 -8.29 -10.72
N GLY A 50 9.82 -7.30 -11.60
CA GLY A 50 10.49 -6.03 -11.28
C GLY A 50 9.64 -5.06 -10.45
N PRO A 51 10.26 -4.00 -9.93
CA PRO A 51 9.56 -2.98 -9.16
C PRO A 51 8.51 -2.26 -10.03
N THR A 52 7.44 -1.81 -9.39
CA THR A 52 6.43 -0.96 -10.03
C THR A 52 6.89 0.49 -10.00
N GLU A 53 6.84 1.17 -11.15
CA GLU A 53 7.16 2.59 -11.27
C GLU A 53 5.89 3.41 -11.51
N PRO A 54 5.73 4.58 -10.86
CA PRO A 54 4.62 5.47 -11.13
C PRO A 54 4.62 5.96 -12.58
N VAL A 55 3.43 5.97 -13.17
CA VAL A 55 3.15 6.52 -14.50
C VAL A 55 2.44 7.87 -14.29
N PRO A 56 2.68 8.89 -15.13
CA PRO A 56 1.89 10.11 -15.11
C PRO A 56 0.40 9.83 -15.26
N LEU A 57 -0.44 10.54 -14.52
CA LEU A 57 -1.88 10.27 -14.48
C LEU A 57 -2.55 10.48 -15.85
N GLU A 58 -2.05 11.43 -16.65
CA GLU A 58 -2.47 11.69 -18.02
C GLU A 58 -2.23 10.51 -18.97
N CYS A 59 -1.36 9.57 -18.58
CA CYS A 59 -1.11 8.33 -19.29
C CYS A 59 -1.99 7.16 -18.84
N ALA A 60 -2.98 7.44 -17.98
CA ALA A 60 -4.00 6.49 -17.56
C ALA A 60 -5.42 6.94 -17.92
N THR A 61 -6.19 6.06 -18.56
CA THR A 61 -7.57 6.31 -19.00
C THR A 61 -8.51 5.19 -18.54
N ASP A 62 -9.81 5.36 -18.79
CA ASP A 62 -10.81 4.29 -18.63
C ASP A 62 -10.83 3.65 -17.25
N TRP A 63 -10.71 4.51 -16.23
CA TRP A 63 -10.81 4.11 -14.83
C TRP A 63 -12.19 3.52 -14.55
N GLU A 64 -12.19 2.40 -13.83
CA GLU A 64 -13.37 1.71 -13.33
C GLU A 64 -13.21 1.47 -11.83
N VAL A 65 -14.32 1.56 -11.10
CA VAL A 65 -14.40 1.19 -9.69
C VAL A 65 -15.59 0.26 -9.48
N LYS A 66 -15.37 -0.81 -8.73
CA LYS A 66 -16.37 -1.82 -8.37
C LYS A 66 -16.41 -1.98 -6.86
N GLY A 67 -17.58 -1.75 -6.28
CA GLY A 67 -17.82 -1.85 -4.84
C GLY A 67 -18.81 -0.78 -4.37
N GLU A 68 -19.48 -1.06 -3.26
CA GLU A 68 -20.45 -0.13 -2.67
C GLU A 68 -19.75 0.96 -1.85
N GLY A 69 -20.43 2.10 -1.65
CA GLY A 69 -19.91 3.16 -0.78
C GLY A 69 -18.84 4.05 -1.41
N VAL A 70 -18.58 3.93 -2.71
CA VAL A 70 -17.58 4.73 -3.43
C VAL A 70 -18.13 5.33 -4.72
N LYS A 71 -17.48 6.40 -5.18
CA LYS A 71 -17.75 7.03 -6.47
C LYS A 71 -16.44 7.41 -7.14
N LEU A 72 -16.25 6.97 -8.39
CA LEU A 72 -15.17 7.47 -9.23
C LEU A 72 -15.46 8.92 -9.64
N LEU A 73 -14.47 9.77 -9.45
CA LEU A 73 -14.44 11.18 -9.82
C LEU A 73 -13.47 11.38 -10.99
N PRO A 74 -13.55 12.51 -11.72
CA PRO A 74 -12.59 12.84 -12.76
C PRO A 74 -11.14 12.81 -12.28
N GLY A 75 -10.22 12.44 -13.18
CA GLY A 75 -8.78 12.40 -12.90
C GLY A 75 -8.38 11.25 -11.96
N GLY A 76 -9.02 10.09 -12.04
CA GLY A 76 -8.61 8.91 -11.27
C GLY A 76 -8.76 9.08 -9.75
N LYS A 77 -9.71 9.89 -9.29
CA LYS A 77 -9.97 10.07 -7.85
C LYS A 77 -11.16 9.22 -7.43
N ILE A 78 -11.11 8.61 -6.25
CA ILE A 78 -12.25 7.86 -5.69
C ILE A 78 -12.72 8.57 -4.43
N LYS A 79 -13.97 9.03 -4.42
CA LYS A 79 -14.64 9.53 -3.23
C LYS A 79 -15.23 8.36 -2.46
N ILE A 80 -14.85 8.23 -1.18
CA ILE A 80 -15.43 7.27 -0.26
C ILE A 80 -16.53 7.98 0.52
N ARG A 81 -17.75 7.43 0.54
CA ARG A 81 -18.83 8.03 1.31
C ARG A 81 -18.51 7.97 2.81
N ALA A 82 -19.01 8.95 3.57
CA ALA A 82 -18.84 8.96 5.02
C ALA A 82 -19.57 7.81 5.72
N ASP A 83 -20.60 7.25 5.08
CA ASP A 83 -21.43 6.14 5.54
C ASP A 83 -21.06 4.78 4.92
N ALA A 84 -19.97 4.70 4.16
CA ALA A 84 -19.55 3.46 3.52
C ALA A 84 -19.19 2.40 4.56
N VAL A 85 -19.51 1.12 4.35
CA VAL A 85 -19.29 0.08 5.37
C VAL A 85 -17.79 -0.21 5.54
N PRO A 86 -17.20 -0.08 6.74
CA PRO A 86 -15.82 -0.49 6.98
C PRO A 86 -15.64 -1.99 6.72
N GLY A 87 -14.49 -2.38 6.15
CA GLY A 87 -14.22 -3.75 5.73
C GLY A 87 -14.69 -4.09 4.32
N THR A 88 -15.48 -3.23 3.66
CA THR A 88 -15.86 -3.45 2.26
C THR A 88 -14.63 -3.36 1.36
N GLN A 89 -14.40 -4.39 0.55
CA GLN A 89 -13.37 -4.40 -0.48
C GLN A 89 -13.86 -3.66 -1.73
N ILE A 90 -13.02 -2.76 -2.23
CA ILE A 90 -13.23 -1.99 -3.45
C ILE A 90 -12.17 -2.40 -4.46
N ASN A 91 -12.59 -2.81 -5.64
CA ASN A 91 -11.71 -3.16 -6.75
C ASN A 91 -11.72 -2.02 -7.77
N TYR A 92 -10.57 -1.71 -8.35
CA TYR A 92 -10.46 -0.67 -9.37
C TYR A 92 -9.46 -1.08 -10.45
N SER A 93 -9.62 -0.52 -11.63
CA SER A 93 -8.75 -0.77 -12.77
C SER A 93 -8.73 0.40 -13.73
N GLY A 94 -7.66 0.55 -14.51
CA GLY A 94 -7.54 1.57 -15.55
C GLY A 94 -6.62 1.10 -16.67
N HIS A 95 -6.75 1.68 -17.86
CA HIS A 95 -5.83 1.48 -18.96
C HIS A 95 -4.63 2.41 -18.79
N ILE A 96 -3.41 1.88 -18.76
CA ILE A 96 -2.18 2.60 -18.38
C ILE A 96 -1.15 2.43 -19.49
N GLY A 97 -0.41 3.50 -19.83
CA GLY A 97 0.64 3.49 -20.87
C GLY A 97 0.18 3.97 -22.24
N GLY A 98 -0.92 4.73 -22.32
CA GLY A 98 -1.50 5.20 -23.58
C GLY A 98 -1.98 4.06 -24.48
N LYS A 99 -2.05 4.27 -25.80
CA LYS A 99 -2.67 3.31 -26.75
C LYS A 99 -2.01 1.92 -26.83
N GLY A 100 -0.70 1.83 -26.60
CA GLY A 100 0.05 0.56 -26.54
C GLY A 100 0.12 -0.02 -25.13
N GLY A 101 -0.64 0.57 -24.21
CA GLY A 101 -0.72 0.23 -22.81
C GLY A 101 -1.49 -1.04 -22.51
N GLY A 102 -1.75 -1.25 -21.22
CA GLY A 102 -2.51 -2.39 -20.73
C GLY A 102 -3.35 -2.02 -19.51
N ARG A 103 -4.21 -2.95 -19.08
CA ARG A 103 -5.07 -2.71 -17.92
C ARG A 103 -4.31 -3.03 -16.63
N GLY A 104 -4.17 -2.04 -15.76
CA GLY A 104 -3.70 -2.21 -14.38
C GLY A 104 -4.87 -2.42 -13.44
N TYR A 105 -4.65 -3.21 -12.39
CA TYR A 105 -5.66 -3.55 -11.40
C TYR A 105 -5.14 -3.22 -9.99
N GLY A 106 -6.07 -2.95 -9.10
CA GLY A 106 -5.80 -2.77 -7.67
C GLY A 106 -7.05 -2.96 -6.83
N ALA A 107 -6.84 -3.06 -5.53
CA ALA A 107 -7.93 -3.14 -4.56
C ALA A 107 -7.54 -2.46 -3.25
N PHE A 108 -8.54 -1.96 -2.53
CA PHE A 108 -8.39 -1.48 -1.16
C PHE A 108 -9.59 -1.91 -0.32
N THR A 109 -9.43 -1.87 0.99
CA THR A 109 -10.51 -2.08 1.96
C THR A 109 -10.87 -0.76 2.60
N ILE A 110 -12.17 -0.45 2.70
CA ILE A 110 -12.63 0.77 3.37
C ILE A 110 -12.33 0.68 4.85
N ILE A 111 -11.63 1.67 5.37
CA ILE A 111 -11.30 1.81 6.79
C ILE A 111 -12.28 2.77 7.44
N GLY A 112 -12.73 2.47 8.66
CA GLY A 112 -13.58 3.38 9.44
C GLY A 112 -12.91 4.74 9.65
N ALA A 113 -13.70 5.82 9.70
CA ALA A 113 -13.19 7.18 9.81
C ALA A 113 -12.21 7.35 10.99
N GLN A 114 -12.51 6.73 12.14
CA GLN A 114 -11.71 6.76 13.36
C GLN A 114 -11.03 5.43 13.67
N GLN A 115 -11.11 4.44 12.77
CA GLN A 115 -10.50 3.14 12.98
C GLN A 115 -8.98 3.28 12.99
N LYS A 116 -8.35 2.83 14.07
CA LYS A 116 -6.89 2.76 14.15
C LYS A 116 -6.39 1.73 13.14
N VAL A 117 -5.37 2.10 12.38
CA VAL A 117 -4.71 1.20 11.41
C VAL A 117 -3.20 1.28 11.62
N LEU A 118 -2.55 0.12 11.65
CA LEU A 118 -1.10 0.03 11.58
C LEU A 118 -0.72 0.00 10.10
N SER A 119 -0.27 1.13 9.55
CA SER A 119 0.23 1.16 8.17
C SER A 119 1.34 2.17 8.03
N GLY A 120 2.29 1.89 7.14
CA GLY A 120 3.43 2.73 6.87
C GLY A 120 4.68 1.90 6.55
N THR A 121 5.74 2.60 6.20
CA THR A 121 7.09 2.05 6.06
C THR A 121 7.93 2.57 7.22
N PHE A 122 8.60 1.65 7.91
CA PHE A 122 9.27 1.89 9.17
C PHE A 122 10.73 1.44 9.08
N ILE A 123 11.64 2.33 9.46
CA ILE A 123 13.06 1.98 9.62
C ILE A 123 13.27 1.38 11.01
N VAL A 124 13.93 0.23 11.07
CA VAL A 124 14.27 -0.42 12.34
C VAL A 124 15.39 0.36 13.02
N ARG A 125 15.07 0.94 14.18
CA ARG A 125 16.02 1.70 15.01
C ARG A 125 16.83 0.78 15.90
N THR A 126 16.15 -0.16 16.57
CA THR A 126 16.76 -1.14 17.46
C THR A 126 16.07 -2.48 17.33
N GLN A 127 16.83 -3.56 17.57
CA GLN A 127 16.36 -4.94 17.59
C GLN A 127 17.07 -5.65 18.73
N GLN A 128 16.31 -6.21 19.68
CA GLN A 128 16.84 -6.82 20.90
C GLN A 128 16.22 -8.20 21.11
N ARG A 129 17.03 -9.17 21.53
CA ARG A 129 16.57 -10.54 21.89
C ARG A 129 15.82 -11.25 20.76
N CYS A 130 16.20 -11.01 19.51
CA CYS A 130 15.58 -11.62 18.33
C CYS A 130 16.49 -12.68 17.71
N HIS A 131 15.93 -13.73 17.14
CA HIS A 131 16.67 -14.71 16.34
C HIS A 131 16.72 -14.32 14.85
N THR A 132 15.74 -13.56 14.35
CA THR A 132 15.84 -12.98 13.00
C THR A 132 17.12 -12.14 12.90
N PRO A 133 17.86 -12.21 11.77
CA PRO A 133 18.94 -11.26 11.50
C PRO A 133 18.46 -9.80 11.63
N LYS A 134 19.41 -8.87 11.77
CA LYS A 134 19.05 -7.44 11.91
C LYS A 134 18.22 -6.99 10.70
N ILE A 135 16.99 -6.57 10.96
CA ILE A 135 16.08 -6.01 9.95
C ILE A 135 16.45 -4.54 9.73
N ALA A 136 16.37 -4.07 8.49
CA ALA A 136 16.56 -2.67 8.14
C ALA A 136 15.24 -1.90 8.08
N GLU A 137 14.25 -2.51 7.43
CA GLU A 137 12.94 -1.90 7.17
C GLU A 137 11.82 -2.91 7.42
N MET A 138 10.70 -2.43 7.96
CA MET A 138 9.44 -3.15 8.01
C MET A 138 8.34 -2.30 7.39
N ARG A 139 7.45 -2.91 6.61
CA ARG A 139 6.28 -2.23 6.05
C ARG A 139 5.01 -2.93 6.50
N PHE A 140 4.01 -2.14 6.88
CA PHE A 140 2.66 -2.61 7.17
C PHE A 140 1.69 -1.97 6.20
N SER A 141 0.91 -2.79 5.52
CA SER A 141 -0.13 -2.35 4.58
C SER A 141 -1.49 -2.39 5.27
N SER A 142 -2.35 -1.43 4.96
CA SER A 142 -3.70 -1.31 5.54
C SER A 142 -4.62 -2.51 5.25
N ASN A 143 -4.27 -3.33 4.27
CA ASN A 143 -4.95 -4.58 3.91
C ASN A 143 -4.46 -5.81 4.71
N GLY A 144 -3.65 -5.62 5.76
CA GLY A 144 -3.20 -6.72 6.61
C GLY A 144 -1.99 -7.48 6.08
N PHE A 145 -1.20 -6.93 5.16
CA PHE A 145 0.08 -7.51 4.75
C PHE A 145 1.26 -6.80 5.39
N TYR A 146 2.30 -7.56 5.76
CA TYR A 146 3.57 -6.99 6.19
C TYR A 146 4.73 -7.53 5.35
N THR A 147 5.78 -6.74 5.25
CA THR A 147 7.07 -7.16 4.72
C THR A 147 8.18 -6.72 5.65
N TYR A 148 9.31 -7.41 5.58
CA TYR A 148 10.56 -6.94 6.18
C TYR A 148 11.70 -7.12 5.20
N THR A 149 12.68 -6.22 5.29
CA THR A 149 13.87 -6.22 4.44
C THR A 149 15.12 -6.17 5.30
N LEU A 150 16.02 -7.11 5.03
CA LEU A 150 17.35 -7.19 5.63
C LEU A 150 18.28 -6.20 4.91
N PRO A 151 19.34 -5.70 5.56
CA PRO A 151 20.28 -4.75 4.94
C PRO A 151 20.87 -5.21 3.60
N ALA A 152 21.13 -6.52 3.44
CA ALA A 152 21.68 -7.08 2.21
C ALA A 152 20.70 -7.05 1.03
N ASP A 153 19.39 -6.99 1.31
CA ASP A 153 18.32 -7.03 0.32
C ASP A 153 17.69 -5.65 0.08
N MET A 154 18.31 -4.56 0.57
CA MET A 154 17.82 -3.19 0.35
C MET A 154 18.04 -2.68 -1.09
N VAL A 155 18.64 -3.47 -1.95
CA VAL A 155 18.85 -3.13 -3.36
C VAL A 155 17.57 -3.46 -4.15
N GLU A 156 17.22 -2.63 -5.13
CA GLU A 156 16.13 -2.89 -6.10
C GLU A 156 14.73 -3.12 -5.49
N SER A 157 14.45 -2.58 -4.29
CA SER A 157 13.16 -2.76 -3.59
C SER A 157 12.80 -4.21 -3.25
N MET A 158 13.81 -5.07 -3.08
CA MET A 158 13.59 -6.45 -2.67
C MET A 158 13.06 -6.53 -1.22
N VAL A 159 12.35 -7.63 -0.93
CA VAL A 159 11.85 -7.95 0.41
C VAL A 159 12.44 -9.30 0.83
N SER A 160 12.94 -9.38 2.06
CA SER A 160 13.54 -10.60 2.60
C SER A 160 12.49 -11.58 3.12
N GLY A 161 11.33 -11.06 3.50
CA GLY A 161 10.20 -11.88 3.87
C GLY A 161 8.90 -11.08 3.92
N SER A 162 7.80 -11.82 3.91
CA SER A 162 6.46 -11.26 3.89
C SER A 162 5.48 -12.20 4.59
N GLY A 163 4.33 -11.66 4.96
CA GLY A 163 3.22 -12.43 5.49
C GLY A 163 2.00 -11.55 5.69
N THR A 164 1.02 -12.08 6.42
CA THR A 164 -0.17 -11.34 6.81
C THR A 164 -0.11 -11.00 8.29
N TYR A 165 -0.83 -9.95 8.70
CA TYR A 165 -0.96 -9.57 10.09
C TYR A 165 -2.37 -9.12 10.43
N ARG A 166 -2.73 -9.27 11.70
CA ARG A 166 -3.87 -8.63 12.33
C ARG A 166 -3.38 -7.75 13.47
N TRP A 167 -3.97 -6.58 13.61
CA TRP A 167 -3.65 -5.67 14.71
C TRP A 167 -4.93 -5.07 15.27
N ASP A 168 -5.02 -5.12 16.59
CA ASP A 168 -6.04 -4.43 17.36
C ASP A 168 -5.43 -3.13 17.88
N GLY A 169 -5.89 -1.99 17.37
CA GLY A 169 -5.37 -0.69 17.75
C GLY A 169 -5.77 -0.21 19.15
N ASP A 170 -6.73 -0.87 19.81
CA ASP A 170 -7.14 -0.52 21.17
C ASP A 170 -6.30 -1.25 22.20
N THR A 171 -6.05 -2.56 21.99
CA THR A 171 -5.19 -3.34 22.89
C THR A 171 -3.72 -3.30 22.51
N GLY A 172 -3.42 -2.92 21.27
CA GLY A 172 -2.10 -3.05 20.66
C GLY A 172 -1.73 -4.50 20.34
N LYS A 173 -2.64 -5.47 20.49
CA LYS A 173 -2.35 -6.88 20.16
C LYS A 173 -2.05 -7.00 18.67
N ILE A 174 -0.94 -7.65 18.32
CA ILE A 174 -0.58 -7.97 16.94
C ILE A 174 -0.38 -9.48 16.78
N GLU A 175 -0.87 -10.01 15.67
CA GLU A 175 -0.71 -11.39 15.25
C GLU A 175 -0.07 -11.40 13.87
N LEU A 176 1.05 -12.11 13.69
CA LEU A 176 1.64 -12.36 12.37
C LEU A 176 1.33 -13.78 11.94
N GLY A 177 0.88 -13.94 10.70
CA GLY A 177 0.57 -15.23 10.08
C GLY A 177 1.31 -15.43 8.75
N GLY A 178 1.10 -16.61 8.17
CA GLY A 178 1.50 -16.90 6.79
C GLY A 178 0.59 -16.22 5.77
N THR A 179 0.74 -16.57 4.50
CA THR A 179 -0.16 -16.10 3.41
C THR A 179 -1.31 -17.08 3.13
N SER A 180 -1.47 -18.12 3.96
CA SER A 180 -2.54 -19.10 3.84
C SER A 180 -3.88 -18.55 4.34
N GLU A 181 -4.96 -18.95 3.66
CA GLU A 181 -6.34 -18.71 4.10
C GLU A 181 -6.97 -20.04 4.58
N PRO A 182 -7.63 -20.08 5.74
CA PRO A 182 -7.86 -18.97 6.67
C PRO A 182 -6.57 -18.51 7.38
N PHE A 183 -6.55 -17.25 7.81
CA PHE A 183 -5.45 -16.72 8.62
C PHE A 183 -5.18 -17.59 9.87
N GLU A 184 -3.95 -18.06 9.99
CA GLU A 184 -3.42 -18.72 11.18
C GLU A 184 -2.32 -17.87 11.80
N ALA A 185 -2.53 -17.44 13.05
CA ALA A 185 -1.52 -16.70 13.79
C ALA A 185 -0.34 -17.63 14.11
N LEU A 186 0.82 -17.35 13.51
CA LEU A 186 2.07 -18.05 13.79
C LEU A 186 2.81 -17.40 14.96
N LYS A 187 2.66 -16.08 15.13
CA LYS A 187 3.32 -15.28 16.15
C LYS A 187 2.33 -14.27 16.70
N THR A 188 2.38 -14.04 18.01
CA THR A 188 1.51 -13.07 18.69
C THR A 188 2.35 -12.23 19.64
N GLY A 189 2.05 -10.94 19.69
CA GLY A 189 2.76 -9.98 20.54
C GLY A 189 1.97 -8.68 20.68
N THR A 190 2.69 -7.59 20.92
CA THR A 190 2.10 -6.24 20.97
C THR A 190 2.84 -5.29 20.04
N ALA A 191 2.10 -4.31 19.50
CA ALA A 191 2.57 -3.22 18.68
C ALA A 191 1.97 -1.92 19.26
N LYS A 192 2.82 -1.09 19.87
CA LYS A 192 2.41 0.12 20.61
C LYS A 192 3.24 1.33 20.23
N TRP A 193 2.60 2.49 20.21
CA TRP A 193 3.29 3.77 20.04
C TRP A 193 3.86 4.23 21.38
N VAL A 194 5.17 4.47 21.42
CA VAL A 194 5.91 5.00 22.57
C VAL A 194 6.79 6.14 22.08
N ASP A 195 6.54 7.35 22.56
CA ASP A 195 7.30 8.57 22.22
C ASP A 195 7.52 8.78 20.70
N GLY A 196 6.47 8.54 19.91
CA GLY A 196 6.51 8.70 18.45
C GLY A 196 7.21 7.57 17.69
N THR A 197 7.59 6.49 18.36
CA THR A 197 8.11 5.26 17.74
C THR A 197 7.15 4.11 17.94
N LEU A 198 7.12 3.19 16.99
CA LEU A 198 6.35 1.95 17.11
C LEU A 198 7.24 0.87 17.72
N VAL A 199 6.81 0.29 18.83
CA VAL A 199 7.52 -0.79 19.52
C VAL A 199 6.75 -2.09 19.31
N LEU A 200 7.41 -3.07 18.69
CA LEU A 200 6.92 -4.44 18.59
C LEU A 200 7.56 -5.28 19.70
N GLU A 201 6.75 -6.00 20.47
CA GLU A 201 7.20 -6.89 21.55
C GLU A 201 6.60 -8.27 21.37
N GLY A 202 7.41 -9.32 21.52
CA GLY A 202 6.98 -10.72 21.36
C GLY A 202 6.88 -11.18 19.91
N ILE A 203 7.35 -10.36 18.96
CA ILE A 203 7.29 -10.64 17.52
C ILE A 203 8.71 -10.72 16.94
N ASP A 204 9.07 -11.89 16.43
CA ASP A 204 10.34 -12.16 15.75
C ASP A 204 10.06 -12.62 14.31
N PRO A 205 9.97 -11.73 13.29
CA PRO A 205 9.33 -12.01 12.00
C PRO A 205 9.78 -13.29 11.28
N ALA A 206 11.08 -13.59 11.25
CA ALA A 206 11.64 -14.81 10.67
C ALA A 206 12.16 -15.80 11.72
N GLY A 207 12.23 -15.41 12.98
CA GLY A 207 12.79 -16.20 14.08
C GLY A 207 11.73 -16.80 15.00
N SER A 208 12.15 -17.22 16.18
CA SER A 208 11.32 -17.94 17.15
C SER A 208 11.33 -17.32 18.55
N SER A 209 11.95 -16.15 18.74
CA SER A 209 12.06 -15.54 20.05
C SER A 209 10.77 -14.82 20.46
N ALA A 210 10.08 -15.38 21.46
CA ALA A 210 8.94 -14.74 22.13
C ALA A 210 9.35 -13.52 23.00
N SER A 211 10.64 -13.26 23.16
CA SER A 211 11.17 -12.09 23.89
C SER A 211 11.72 -10.99 22.98
N CYS A 212 11.62 -11.19 21.67
CA CYS A 212 12.09 -10.23 20.67
C CYS A 212 11.37 -8.89 20.83
N GLN A 213 12.16 -7.82 20.73
CA GLN A 213 11.69 -6.44 20.77
C GLN A 213 12.32 -5.66 19.61
N ILE A 214 11.47 -4.98 18.83
CA ILE A 214 11.88 -4.20 17.67
C ILE A 214 11.31 -2.79 17.83
N THR A 215 12.17 -1.78 17.79
CA THR A 215 11.75 -0.38 17.75
C THR A 215 11.81 0.14 16.32
N LEU A 216 10.70 0.67 15.85
CA LEU A 216 10.44 1.14 14.51
C LEU A 216 10.27 2.65 14.52
N GLY A 217 11.01 3.35 13.66
CA GLY A 217 10.92 4.80 13.50
C GLY A 217 10.49 5.19 12.09
N GLY A 218 9.78 6.31 11.98
CA GLY A 218 8.99 6.62 10.78
C GLY A 218 7.62 5.95 10.87
N GLY A 219 6.75 6.23 9.89
CA GLY A 219 5.35 5.80 9.90
C GLY A 219 4.46 6.89 9.33
#